data_AF-Q2B040-F1
#
_entry.id   AF-Q2B040-F1
#
_cell.length_a   1.000
_cell.length_b   1.000
_cell.length_c   1.000
_cell.angle_alpha   90.00
_cell.angle_beta   90.00
_cell.angle_gamma   90.00
#
_symmetry.space_group_name_H-M   'P 1'
#
loop_
_entity.id
_entity.type
_entity.pdbx_description
1 polymer ?
#
loop_
_entity_poly.entity_id
_entity_poly.type
_entity_poly.pdbx_seq_one_letter_code
_entity_poly.pdbx_strand_id
1 'polypeptide(L)' 'MKALAKNGSAGNGRIGAVKSRSQFKGPNGNFIKRDATTGRFMDQKTSSAAPFKGVRKEK' A
#
# COMPACT_ATOMS: atom_id res chain seq x y z
N MET A 1 -20.09 31.57 4.11
CA MET A 1 -19.65 30.28 4.67
C MET A 1 -18.77 29.58 3.65
N LYS A 2 -17.55 29.18 4.03
CA LYS A 2 -16.52 28.63 3.12
C LYS A 2 -16.87 27.17 2.81
N ALA A 3 -17.14 26.84 1.55
CA ALA A 3 -17.41 25.46 1.14
C ALA A 3 -16.14 24.62 1.37
N LEU A 4 -16.23 23.56 2.18
CA LEU A 4 -15.18 22.55 2.25
C LEU A 4 -15.04 21.89 0.88
N ALA A 5 -13.82 21.77 0.38
CA ALA A 5 -13.53 20.91 -0.76
C ALA A 5 -13.91 19.46 -0.38
N LYS A 6 -15.02 18.97 -0.90
CA LYS A 6 -15.44 17.58 -0.71
C LYS A 6 -14.63 16.72 -1.68
N ASN A 7 -13.87 15.75 -1.17
CA ASN A 7 -13.34 14.67 -2.01
C ASN A 7 -14.53 14.08 -2.78
N GLY A 8 -14.47 14.11 -4.11
CA GLY A 8 -15.55 13.66 -4.99
C GLY A 8 -15.99 12.21 -4.71
N SER A 9 -17.08 11.80 -5.37
CA SER A 9 -17.69 10.47 -5.27
C SER A 9 -16.64 9.35 -5.18
N ALA A 10 -16.67 8.58 -4.09
CA ALA A 10 -15.79 7.42 -3.93
C ALA A 10 -16.15 6.35 -4.97
N GLY A 11 -15.44 6.32 -6.09
CA GLY A 11 -15.77 5.43 -7.22
C GLY A 11 -14.60 4.70 -7.87
N ASN A 12 -13.36 5.14 -7.69
CA ASN A 12 -12.22 4.63 -8.47
C ASN A 12 -11.27 3.75 -7.64
N GLY A 13 -11.80 3.10 -6.61
CA GLY A 13 -11.04 2.15 -5.81
C GLY A 13 -10.81 0.86 -6.60
N ARG A 14 -9.55 0.41 -6.67
CA ARG A 14 -9.22 -0.86 -7.33
C ARG A 14 -9.87 -2.03 -6.58
N ILE A 15 -10.70 -2.80 -7.28
CA ILE A 15 -11.33 -4.02 -6.75
C ILE A 15 -10.32 -5.17 -6.86
N GLY A 16 -9.91 -5.75 -5.73
CA GLY A 16 -9.04 -6.94 -5.66
C GLY A 16 -7.57 -6.69 -5.28
N ALA A 17 -6.79 -7.77 -5.17
CA ALA A 17 -5.41 -7.74 -4.68
C ALA A 17 -4.41 -7.11 -5.67
N VAL A 18 -3.38 -6.40 -5.18
CA VAL A 18 -2.26 -5.91 -5.99
C VAL A 18 -1.39 -7.10 -6.36
N LYS A 19 -1.48 -7.59 -7.61
CA LYS A 19 -0.66 -8.70 -8.10
C LYS A 19 0.76 -8.27 -8.45
N SER A 20 0.94 -7.03 -8.94
CA SER A 20 2.23 -6.46 -9.32
C SER A 20 3.12 -6.04 -8.14
N ARG A 21 2.66 -6.19 -6.90
CA ARG A 21 3.42 -5.83 -5.70
C ARG A 21 3.34 -6.93 -4.66
N SER A 22 4.43 -7.09 -3.94
CA SER A 22 4.49 -7.86 -2.71
C SER A 22 4.91 -6.98 -1.55
N GLN A 23 4.75 -7.49 -0.34
CA GLN A 23 5.27 -6.84 0.86
C GLN A 23 5.90 -7.86 1.80
N PHE A 24 6.95 -7.45 2.49
CA PHE A 24 7.58 -8.21 3.57
C PHE A 24 7.81 -7.30 4.78
N LYS A 25 8.02 -7.90 5.95
CA LYS A 25 8.33 -7.16 7.17
C LYS A 25 9.83 -6.95 7.25
N GLY A 26 10.26 -5.69 7.26
CA GLY A 26 11.67 -5.34 7.45
C GLY A 26 12.13 -5.51 8.90
N PRO A 27 13.44 -5.45 9.17
CA PRO A 27 14.01 -5.63 10.51
C PRO A 27 13.58 -4.54 11.50
N ASN A 28 13.26 -3.34 11.00
CA ASN A 28 12.69 -2.25 11.80
C ASN A 28 11.19 -2.44 12.12
N GLY A 29 10.61 -3.59 11.76
CA GLY A 29 9.21 -3.92 12.03
C GLY A 29 8.21 -3.34 11.02
N ASN A 30 8.63 -2.46 10.12
CA ASN A 30 7.76 -1.84 9.13
C ASN A 30 7.58 -2.73 7.91
N PHE A 31 6.41 -2.64 7.28
CA PHE A 31 6.15 -3.32 6.02
C PHE A 31 6.75 -2.53 4.85
N ILE A 32 7.45 -3.23 3.96
CA ILE A 32 8.08 -2.65 2.77
C ILE A 32 7.40 -3.23 1.54
N LYS A 33 6.97 -2.39 0.59
CA LYS A 33 6.49 -2.82 -0.72
C LYS A 33 7.68 -3.13 -1.62
N ARG A 34 7.59 -4.27 -2.30
CA ARG A 34 8.50 -4.68 -3.36
C ARG A 34 7.73 -4.77 -4.67
N ASP A 35 8.35 -4.28 -5.74
CA ASP A 35 7.86 -4.52 -7.09
C ASP A 35 8.04 -6.00 -7.44
N ALA A 36 6.95 -6.68 -7.83
CA ALA A 36 6.97 -8.12 -8.04
C ALA A 36 7.70 -8.54 -9.33
N THR A 37 7.92 -7.61 -10.27
CA THR A 37 8.57 -7.88 -11.56
C THR A 37 10.06 -7.59 -11.49
N THR A 38 10.44 -6.47 -10.88
CA THR A 38 11.82 -5.96 -10.85
C THR A 38 12.54 -6.24 -9.53
N GLY A 39 11.82 -6.62 -8.48
CA GLY A 39 12.37 -6.88 -7.14
C GLY A 39 12.77 -5.62 -6.36
N ARG A 40 12.59 -4.42 -6.94
CA ARG A 40 12.97 -3.14 -6.32
C ARG A 40 12.10 -2.82 -5.10
N PHE A 41 12.71 -2.22 -4.09
CA PHE A 41 11.99 -1.65 -2.96
C PHE A 41 11.33 -0.34 -3.39
N MET A 42 10.03 -0.22 -3.09
CA MET A 42 9.20 0.89 -3.58
C MET A 42 8.94 1.90 -2.48
N ASP A 43 8.48 1.42 -1.32
CA ASP A 43 7.98 2.28 -0.26
C ASP A 43 7.93 1.51 1.06
N GLN A 44 8.14 2.20 2.16
CA GLN A 44 8.13 1.65 3.51
C GLN A 44 7.00 2.28 4.30
N LYS A 45 6.19 1.46 4.95
CA LYS A 45 5.06 1.95 5.72
C LYS A 45 5.54 2.59 7.02
N THR A 46 5.37 3.91 7.11
CA THR A 46 5.69 4.71 8.30
C THR A 46 4.46 5.09 9.11
N SER A 47 3.26 4.98 8.54
CA SER A 47 2.01 5.37 9.19
C SER A 47 1.48 4.38 10.23
N SER A 48 1.93 3.11 10.20
CA SER A 48 1.55 2.07 11.17
C SER A 48 2.41 0.82 10.99
N ALA A 49 2.53 0.00 12.05
CA ALA A 49 3.15 -1.32 11.98
C ALA A 49 2.33 -2.40 11.24
N ALA A 50 1.08 -2.10 10.84
CA ALA A 50 0.23 -3.05 10.10
C ALA A 50 0.65 -3.16 8.62
N PRO A 51 0.33 -4.26 7.90
CA PRO A 51 0.62 -4.39 6.46
C PRO A 51 -0.12 -3.36 5.59
N PHE A 52 0.34 -3.19 4.35
CA PHE A 52 -0.42 -2.49 3.31
C PHE A 52 -1.68 -3.27 2.96
N LYS A 53 -2.83 -2.59 2.94
CA LYS A 53 -4.11 -3.18 2.57
C LYS A 53 -4.06 -3.64 1.11
N GLY A 54 -4.45 -4.90 0.87
CA GLY A 54 -4.59 -5.46 -0.48
C GLY A 54 -3.29 -5.77 -1.22
N VAL A 55 -2.12 -5.73 -0.56
CA VAL A 55 -0.84 -6.16 -1.14
C VAL A 55 -0.49 -7.56 -0.60
N ARG A 56 -0.04 -8.49 -1.46
CA ARG A 56 0.28 -9.86 -1.00
C ARG A 56 1.50 -9.84 -0.08
N LYS A 57 1.47 -10.62 1.01
CA LYS A 57 2.67 -10.86 1.83
C LYS A 57 3.56 -11.89 1.15
N GLU A 58 4.86 -11.66 1.17
CA GLU A 58 5.87 -12.68 0.84
C GLU A 58 5.81 -13.78 1.91
N LYS A 59 6.07 -15.04 1.51
CA LYS A 59 6.14 -16.18 2.43
C LYS A 59 7.54 -16.28 3.00
#